data_AF-A0A6A5K3N9-F1
#
_entry.id   AF-A0A6A5K3N9-F1
#
_cell.length_a   1.000
_cell.length_b   1.000
_cell.length_c   1.000
_cell.angle_alpha   90.00
_cell.angle_beta   90.00
_cell.angle_gamma   90.00
#
_symmetry.space_group_name_H-M   'P 1'
#
loop_
_entity.id
_entity.type
_entity.pdbx_description
1 polymer ?
#
loop_
_entity_poly.entity_id
_entity_poly.type
_entity_poly.pdbx_seq_one_letter_code
_entity_poly.pdbx_strand_id
1 'polypeptide(L)'
;MPAADFAAAQERIAARRAQRAATQRTQHDAAQPARTLSRLPFPFSRVSSAGFSVWEAIKGRSGTRPEFRVGQVDAELLDEELLSLLKDQVGEGLKYLGSHITDNYSAEILLVLRAVLWKLSIWDQNASYGAHLQGLRYTDARSSAPNRPPPKPWQKLAYGAVTVGGRYAWTKWEEYLLSASEDYTRPESARQQLLARVTELASNTHDVLGLSSFLVFLMDGRYRTLTDRILRLRLTPTSHATSREVSFEYLNRQLVWHAFTEFLLFLLPLVGIARWRRILTRTLRKLRSTFLSLLGRSKPPSTDDDDDEEKGTGELSFLPERTCAICYRDQNPTSTSTEADILASSAGGGGVVGSAATDITNPYETIPCGCLYCFVCLAQRIANEEGEGWPCLRCGATVKECRPWNGDLIEETHRRRNSQADEQDRPQTGKSVGFAADEKEALLREVDPMPEMEDVDVDVDQREEGVLGTGHTRGLDLGESLFTESSEWARASEERSESEDEQSEEYDEDEEEEGEELGGYDYDQ
;
A
#
# COMPACT_ATOMS: atom_id res chain seq x y z
N MET A 1 13.50 -22.08 -47.40
CA MET A 1 14.96 -22.35 -47.38
C MET A 1 15.20 -23.84 -47.54
N PRO A 2 16.23 -24.31 -48.27
CA PRO A 2 16.43 -25.74 -48.48
C PRO A 2 16.77 -26.44 -47.16
N ALA A 3 16.16 -27.60 -46.90
CA ALA A 3 16.28 -28.36 -45.65
C ALA A 3 17.75 -28.68 -45.25
N ALA A 4 18.66 -28.73 -46.22
CA ALA A 4 20.10 -28.90 -46.01
C ALA A 4 20.75 -27.73 -45.26
N ASP A 5 20.30 -26.49 -45.49
CA ASP A 5 20.82 -25.31 -44.78
C ASP A 5 20.34 -25.26 -43.32
N PHE A 6 19.13 -25.75 -43.07
CA PHE A 6 18.58 -25.84 -41.72
C PHE A 6 19.28 -26.91 -40.89
N ALA A 7 19.53 -28.10 -41.46
CA ALA A 7 20.29 -29.15 -40.81
C ALA A 7 21.73 -28.70 -40.48
N ALA A 8 22.40 -28.02 -41.41
CA ALA A 8 23.71 -27.45 -41.18
C ALA A 8 23.71 -26.34 -40.11
N ALA A 9 22.63 -25.55 -40.02
CA ALA A 9 22.46 -24.55 -38.97
C ALA A 9 22.26 -25.20 -37.58
N GLN A 10 21.45 -26.26 -37.49
CA GLN A 10 21.24 -27.02 -36.25
C GLN A 10 22.55 -27.66 -35.76
N GLU A 11 23.37 -28.21 -36.65
CA GLU A 11 24.66 -28.81 -36.30
C GLU A 11 25.64 -27.76 -35.75
N ARG A 12 25.70 -26.56 -36.36
CA ARG A 12 26.51 -25.45 -35.83
C ARG A 12 26.04 -25.00 -34.44
N ILE A 13 24.73 -24.98 -34.19
CA ILE A 13 24.18 -24.63 -32.87
C ILE A 13 24.53 -25.72 -31.84
N ALA A 14 24.42 -27.01 -32.20
CA ALA A 14 24.80 -28.13 -31.36
C ALA A 14 26.30 -28.10 -31.01
N ALA A 15 27.16 -27.82 -31.98
CA ALA A 15 28.60 -27.67 -31.78
C ALA A 15 28.94 -26.52 -30.83
N ARG A 16 28.30 -25.34 -30.97
CA ARG A 16 28.47 -24.22 -30.04
C ARG A 16 28.00 -24.55 -28.63
N ARG A 17 26.90 -25.29 -28.48
CA ARG A 17 26.41 -25.76 -27.17
C ARG A 17 27.40 -26.75 -26.53
N ALA A 18 27.95 -27.67 -27.31
CA ALA A 18 28.96 -28.62 -26.84
C ALA A 18 30.25 -27.92 -26.40
N GLN A 19 30.72 -26.92 -27.16
CA GLN A 19 31.88 -26.10 -26.78
C GLN A 19 31.62 -25.33 -25.49
N ARG A 20 30.48 -24.62 -25.35
CA ARG A 20 30.13 -23.92 -24.11
C ARG A 20 30.07 -24.85 -22.89
N ALA A 21 29.53 -26.06 -23.06
CA ALA A 21 29.50 -27.07 -22.01
C ALA A 21 30.91 -27.56 -21.63
N ALA A 22 31.82 -27.69 -22.59
CA ALA A 22 33.22 -28.04 -22.33
C ALA A 22 33.98 -26.92 -21.61
N THR A 23 33.80 -25.65 -22.02
CA THR A 23 34.44 -24.50 -21.38
C THR A 23 33.93 -24.27 -19.95
N GLN A 24 32.63 -24.50 -19.71
CA GLN A 24 32.09 -24.49 -18.35
C GLN A 24 32.71 -25.59 -17.50
N ARG A 25 32.84 -26.82 -18.02
CA ARG A 25 33.50 -27.93 -17.29
C ARG A 25 34.93 -27.58 -16.88
N THR A 26 35.73 -27.01 -17.79
CA THR A 26 37.13 -26.66 -17.50
C THR A 26 37.28 -25.48 -16.55
N GLN A 27 36.44 -24.44 -16.64
CA GLN A 27 36.42 -23.36 -15.66
C GLN A 27 36.00 -23.84 -14.25
N HIS A 28 35.11 -24.83 -14.17
CA HIS A 28 34.68 -25.40 -12.90
C HIS A 28 35.73 -26.31 -12.23
N ASP A 29 36.52 -27.05 -13.00
CA ASP A 29 37.61 -27.88 -12.46
C ASP A 29 38.79 -27.04 -11.93
N ALA A 30 38.99 -25.83 -12.46
CA ALA A 30 40.02 -24.90 -12.00
C ALA A 30 39.66 -24.18 -10.69
N ALA A 31 38.37 -24.10 -10.34
CA ALA A 31 37.86 -23.37 -9.18
C ALA A 31 37.67 -24.23 -7.91
N GLN A 32 38.55 -25.20 -7.65
CA GLN A 32 38.52 -26.00 -6.41
C GLN A 32 39.42 -25.37 -5.32
N PRO A 33 38.88 -24.58 -4.36
CA PRO A 33 39.62 -24.12 -3.19
C PRO A 33 39.98 -25.26 -2.22
N ALA A 34 39.47 -26.49 -2.46
CA ALA A 34 39.77 -27.68 -1.66
C ALA A 34 41.28 -27.98 -1.54
N ARG A 35 42.09 -27.57 -2.54
CA ARG A 35 43.56 -27.79 -2.54
C ARG A 35 44.34 -26.83 -1.63
N THR A 36 43.78 -25.68 -1.25
CA THR A 36 44.47 -24.69 -0.40
C THR A 36 44.21 -24.94 1.08
N LEU A 37 43.01 -25.45 1.44
CA LEU A 37 42.61 -25.73 2.83
C LEU A 37 43.17 -27.05 3.38
N SER A 38 43.60 -27.97 2.51
CA SER A 38 44.31 -29.20 2.91
C SER A 38 45.75 -28.96 3.38
N ARG A 39 46.25 -27.71 3.29
CA ARG A 39 47.60 -27.31 3.76
C ARG A 39 47.64 -26.85 5.22
N LEU A 40 46.51 -26.85 5.93
CA LEU A 40 46.46 -26.45 7.34
C LEU A 40 47.03 -27.55 8.27
N PRO A 41 47.72 -27.18 9.37
CA PRO A 41 48.23 -28.14 10.33
C PRO A 41 47.10 -28.88 11.07
N PHE A 42 47.38 -30.09 11.52
CA PHE A 42 46.47 -30.89 12.34
C PHE A 42 46.16 -30.16 13.67
N PRO A 43 44.90 -30.20 14.19
CA PRO A 43 43.74 -30.98 13.74
C PRO A 43 42.82 -30.27 12.74
N PHE A 44 43.12 -29.02 12.39
CA PHE A 44 42.22 -28.17 11.60
C PHE A 44 42.01 -28.64 10.17
N SER A 45 42.94 -29.42 9.59
CA SER A 45 42.80 -30.02 8.26
C SER A 45 41.71 -31.10 8.14
N ARG A 46 41.39 -31.82 9.22
CA ARG A 46 40.32 -32.83 9.21
C ARG A 46 38.94 -32.21 9.35
N VAL A 47 38.83 -31.21 10.23
CA VAL A 47 37.56 -30.49 10.44
C VAL A 47 37.23 -29.61 9.23
N SER A 48 38.24 -28.96 8.63
CA SER A 48 38.03 -28.12 7.44
C SER A 48 37.66 -28.94 6.20
N SER A 49 38.29 -30.10 5.97
CA SER A 49 37.97 -30.95 4.81
C SER A 49 36.62 -31.66 4.94
N ALA A 50 36.25 -32.13 6.13
CA ALA A 50 34.92 -32.70 6.38
C ALA A 50 33.81 -31.62 6.32
N GLY A 51 34.03 -30.46 6.94
CA GLY A 51 33.10 -29.34 6.88
C GLY A 51 32.92 -28.80 5.47
N PHE A 52 34.00 -28.68 4.69
CA PHE A 52 33.96 -28.19 3.31
C PHE A 52 33.33 -29.20 2.35
N SER A 53 33.59 -30.51 2.48
CA SER A 53 32.93 -31.53 1.64
C SER A 53 31.43 -31.64 1.93
N VAL A 54 31.01 -31.51 3.18
CA VAL A 54 29.60 -31.39 3.56
C VAL A 54 29.02 -30.08 3.01
N TRP A 55 29.73 -28.97 3.12
CA TRP A 55 29.31 -27.68 2.56
C TRP A 55 29.20 -27.70 1.03
N GLU A 56 30.12 -28.38 0.33
CA GLU A 56 30.14 -28.52 -1.12
C GLU A 56 29.05 -29.52 -1.59
N ALA A 57 28.73 -30.54 -0.80
CA ALA A 57 27.57 -31.40 -1.01
C ALA A 57 26.23 -30.67 -0.78
N ILE A 58 26.19 -29.76 0.20
CA ILE A 58 25.02 -28.90 0.50
C ILE A 58 24.85 -27.81 -0.57
N LYS A 59 25.95 -27.22 -1.05
CA LYS A 59 25.98 -26.24 -2.15
C LYS A 59 25.89 -26.89 -3.54
N GLY A 60 25.88 -28.23 -3.58
CA GLY A 60 26.10 -29.00 -4.80
C GLY A 60 24.99 -28.80 -5.84
N ARG A 61 25.39 -28.30 -7.02
CA ARG A 61 24.98 -28.50 -8.44
C ARG A 61 23.52 -28.87 -8.83
N SER A 62 22.60 -29.04 -7.89
CA SER A 62 21.25 -29.61 -8.08
C SER A 62 20.16 -28.77 -7.41
N GLY A 63 20.52 -27.58 -6.96
CA GLY A 63 19.58 -26.66 -6.32
C GLY A 63 18.55 -26.10 -7.30
N THR A 64 17.38 -25.78 -6.78
CA THR A 64 16.33 -25.08 -7.54
C THR A 64 16.68 -23.60 -7.67
N ARG A 65 16.22 -22.94 -8.74
CA ARG A 65 16.38 -21.47 -8.88
C ARG A 65 15.67 -20.76 -7.70
N PRO A 66 16.15 -19.60 -7.25
CA PRO A 66 15.60 -18.88 -6.09
C PRO A 66 14.08 -18.68 -6.14
N GLU A 67 13.54 -18.38 -7.32
CA GLU A 67 12.10 -18.17 -7.57
C GLU A 67 11.23 -19.37 -7.11
N PHE A 68 11.69 -20.60 -7.36
CA PHE A 68 10.97 -21.82 -6.96
C PHE A 68 11.09 -22.13 -5.48
N ARG A 69 12.01 -21.49 -4.74
CA ARG A 69 12.14 -21.66 -3.28
C ARG A 69 11.06 -20.89 -2.56
N VAL A 70 10.81 -19.67 -3.03
CA VAL A 70 9.73 -18.81 -2.50
C VAL A 70 8.38 -19.49 -2.74
N GLY A 71 8.10 -19.97 -3.95
CA GLY A 71 6.85 -20.70 -4.23
C GLY A 71 6.67 -21.98 -3.40
N GLN A 72 7.75 -22.66 -3.02
CA GLN A 72 7.67 -23.82 -2.12
C GLN A 72 7.30 -23.44 -0.68
N VAL A 73 7.73 -22.28 -0.20
CA VAL A 73 7.40 -21.76 1.15
C VAL A 73 6.00 -21.15 1.15
N ASP A 74 5.67 -20.36 0.12
CA ASP A 74 4.34 -19.77 -0.06
C ASP A 74 3.26 -20.88 -0.14
N ALA A 75 3.56 -22.01 -0.80
CA ALA A 75 2.68 -23.16 -0.83
C ALA A 75 2.35 -23.71 0.57
N GLU A 76 3.32 -23.74 1.49
CA GLU A 76 3.10 -24.18 2.87
C GLU A 76 2.28 -23.17 3.66
N LEU A 77 2.57 -21.88 3.50
CA LEU A 77 1.79 -20.81 4.13
C LEU A 77 0.31 -20.86 3.70
N LEU A 78 0.07 -21.01 2.40
CA LEU A 78 -1.28 -21.16 1.83
C LEU A 78 -2.01 -22.39 2.37
N ASP A 79 -1.30 -23.51 2.56
CA ASP A 79 -1.89 -24.73 3.15
C ASP A 79 -2.28 -24.50 4.63
N GLU A 80 -1.49 -23.74 5.40
CA GLU A 80 -1.79 -23.39 6.79
C GLU A 80 -2.94 -22.39 6.90
N GLU A 81 -3.00 -21.38 6.02
CA GLU A 81 -4.10 -20.42 5.93
C GLU A 81 -5.40 -21.11 5.48
N LEU A 82 -5.35 -22.03 4.51
CA LEU A 82 -6.53 -22.80 4.13
C LEU A 82 -7.07 -23.60 5.33
N LEU A 83 -6.18 -24.23 6.09
CA LEU A 83 -6.56 -24.99 7.28
C LEU A 83 -7.19 -24.11 8.37
N SER A 84 -6.67 -22.92 8.60
CA SER A 84 -7.24 -21.98 9.59
C SER A 84 -8.63 -21.50 9.14
N LEU A 85 -8.77 -21.08 7.88
CA LEU A 85 -10.05 -20.64 7.32
C LEU A 85 -11.11 -21.74 7.37
N LEU A 86 -10.76 -22.98 7.02
CA LEU A 86 -11.69 -24.10 7.08
C LEU A 86 -12.05 -24.46 8.53
N LYS A 87 -11.09 -24.37 9.47
CA LYS A 87 -11.39 -24.55 10.90
C LYS A 87 -12.37 -23.50 11.40
N ASP A 88 -12.18 -22.23 11.03
CA ASP A 88 -13.05 -21.14 11.45
C ASP A 88 -14.45 -21.26 10.86
N GLN A 89 -14.58 -21.60 9.58
CA GLN A 89 -15.86 -21.88 8.94
C GLN A 89 -16.59 -23.07 9.58
N VAL A 90 -15.86 -24.13 9.93
CA VAL A 90 -16.43 -25.26 10.69
C VAL A 90 -16.87 -24.80 12.07
N GLY A 91 -16.09 -23.96 12.75
CA GLY A 91 -16.46 -23.35 14.03
C GLY A 91 -17.75 -22.52 13.97
N GLU A 92 -17.89 -21.69 12.95
CA GLU A 92 -19.11 -20.91 12.69
C GLU A 92 -20.31 -21.82 12.39
N GLY A 93 -20.12 -22.87 11.60
CA GLY A 93 -21.15 -23.85 11.27
C GLY A 93 -21.65 -24.63 12.50
N LEU A 94 -20.75 -24.98 13.43
CA LEU A 94 -21.10 -25.69 14.67
C LEU A 94 -21.62 -24.77 15.78
N LYS A 95 -21.64 -23.45 15.58
CA LYS A 95 -22.08 -22.47 16.59
C LYS A 95 -23.48 -22.76 17.15
N TYR A 96 -24.39 -23.26 16.31
CA TYR A 96 -25.76 -23.60 16.71
C TYR A 96 -25.90 -24.94 17.44
N LEU A 97 -24.93 -25.84 17.27
CA LEU A 97 -24.86 -27.12 17.99
C LEU A 97 -24.22 -26.97 19.39
N GLY A 98 -23.55 -25.85 19.64
CA GLY A 98 -22.97 -25.47 20.92
C GLY A 98 -21.47 -25.22 20.82
N SER A 99 -21.00 -24.08 21.36
CA SER A 99 -19.58 -23.67 21.33
C SER A 99 -18.63 -24.62 22.08
N HIS A 100 -19.15 -25.44 22.99
CA HIS A 100 -18.34 -26.43 23.71
C HIS A 100 -17.84 -27.56 22.79
N ILE A 101 -18.51 -27.85 21.67
CA ILE A 101 -18.12 -28.93 20.76
C ILE A 101 -16.88 -28.53 19.97
N THR A 102 -16.80 -27.28 19.53
CA THR A 102 -15.64 -26.78 18.78
C THR A 102 -14.38 -26.76 19.62
N ASP A 103 -14.51 -26.44 20.91
CA ASP A 103 -13.37 -26.36 21.83
C ASP A 103 -12.91 -27.76 22.23
N ASN A 104 -13.83 -28.62 22.69
CA ASN A 104 -13.51 -29.98 23.16
C ASN A 104 -13.01 -30.91 22.06
N TYR A 105 -13.53 -30.76 20.84
CA TYR A 105 -13.16 -31.61 19.69
C TYR A 105 -12.27 -30.88 18.66
N SER A 106 -11.58 -29.82 19.08
CA SER A 106 -10.74 -29.02 18.18
C SER A 106 -9.66 -29.85 17.48
N ALA A 107 -9.01 -30.77 18.21
CA ALA A 107 -8.00 -31.68 17.67
C ALA A 107 -8.58 -32.71 16.70
N GLU A 108 -9.77 -33.25 17.00
CA GLU A 108 -10.50 -34.19 16.15
C GLU A 108 -10.97 -33.53 14.85
N ILE A 109 -11.52 -32.31 14.93
CA ILE A 109 -11.92 -31.52 13.77
C ILE A 109 -10.71 -31.27 12.86
N LEU A 110 -9.58 -30.85 13.44
CA LEU A 110 -8.35 -30.63 12.69
C LEU A 110 -7.78 -31.93 12.08
N LEU A 111 -7.90 -33.07 12.74
CA LEU A 111 -7.52 -34.36 12.19
C LEU A 111 -8.37 -34.71 10.97
N VAL A 112 -9.71 -34.61 11.09
CA VAL A 112 -10.63 -34.89 9.97
C VAL A 112 -10.34 -33.95 8.81
N LEU A 113 -10.19 -32.65 9.07
CA LEU A 113 -9.90 -31.67 8.03
C LEU A 113 -8.59 -31.96 7.30
N ARG A 114 -7.51 -32.22 8.05
CA ARG A 114 -6.21 -32.61 7.48
C ARG A 114 -6.28 -33.93 6.72
N ALA A 115 -7.06 -34.90 7.20
CA ALA A 115 -7.26 -36.18 6.53
C ALA A 115 -7.99 -36.01 5.19
N VAL A 116 -9.04 -35.18 5.15
CA VAL A 116 -9.79 -34.85 3.93
C VAL A 116 -8.88 -34.13 2.93
N LEU A 117 -8.17 -33.08 3.37
CA LEU A 117 -7.22 -32.37 2.50
C LEU A 117 -6.13 -33.30 1.99
N TRP A 118 -5.52 -34.13 2.84
CA TRP A 118 -4.51 -35.09 2.42
C TRP A 118 -5.07 -36.10 1.39
N LYS A 119 -6.29 -36.59 1.60
CA LYS A 119 -6.92 -37.56 0.70
C LYS A 119 -7.28 -36.93 -0.66
N LEU A 120 -7.77 -35.70 -0.70
CA LEU A 120 -8.18 -35.04 -1.94
C LEU A 120 -7.02 -34.41 -2.71
N SER A 121 -5.94 -34.00 -2.02
CA SER A 121 -4.79 -33.32 -2.63
C SER A 121 -3.63 -34.29 -2.86
N ILE A 122 -2.92 -34.69 -1.80
CA ILE A 122 -1.67 -35.44 -1.90
C ILE A 122 -1.90 -36.86 -2.43
N TRP A 123 -2.98 -37.52 -2.00
CA TRP A 123 -3.27 -38.87 -2.47
C TRP A 123 -3.68 -38.89 -3.94
N ASP A 124 -4.62 -38.04 -4.35
CA ASP A 124 -5.20 -38.05 -5.69
C ASP A 124 -4.37 -37.24 -6.71
N GLN A 125 -3.86 -36.05 -6.34
CA GLN A 125 -3.21 -35.09 -7.26
C GLN A 125 -1.68 -35.02 -7.12
N ASN A 126 -1.07 -35.69 -6.13
CA ASN A 126 0.36 -35.61 -5.82
C ASN A 126 0.87 -34.20 -5.50
N ALA A 127 -0.01 -33.28 -5.11
CA ALA A 127 0.31 -31.92 -4.70
C ALA A 127 -0.53 -31.59 -3.47
N SER A 128 -0.02 -30.77 -2.56
CA SER A 128 -0.91 -30.12 -1.59
C SER A 128 -1.68 -28.98 -2.29
N TYR A 129 -2.68 -28.42 -1.63
CA TYR A 129 -3.52 -27.41 -2.26
C TYR A 129 -2.72 -26.15 -2.61
N GLY A 130 -1.95 -25.63 -1.66
CA GLY A 130 -1.04 -24.50 -1.89
C GLY A 130 0.03 -24.81 -2.93
N ALA A 131 0.55 -26.04 -2.95
CA ALA A 131 1.50 -26.47 -3.99
C ALA A 131 0.85 -26.47 -5.38
N HIS A 132 -0.40 -26.95 -5.49
CA HIS A 132 -1.15 -26.95 -6.74
C HIS A 132 -1.38 -25.52 -7.28
N LEU A 133 -1.74 -24.57 -6.41
CA LEU A 133 -1.87 -23.15 -6.77
C LEU A 133 -0.56 -22.53 -7.24
N GLN A 134 0.57 -22.95 -6.66
CA GLN A 134 1.91 -22.49 -7.07
C GLN A 134 2.47 -23.27 -8.28
N GLY A 135 1.71 -24.18 -8.90
CA GLY A 135 2.16 -24.98 -10.03
C GLY A 135 3.24 -26.02 -9.66
N LEU A 136 3.21 -26.52 -8.43
CA LEU A 136 4.18 -27.45 -7.86
C LEU A 136 3.55 -28.83 -7.59
N ARG A 137 4.33 -29.89 -7.81
CA ARG A 137 3.97 -31.28 -7.51
C ARG A 137 5.05 -32.03 -6.76
N TYR A 138 4.65 -32.95 -5.89
CA TYR A 138 5.56 -33.90 -5.23
C TYR A 138 6.09 -34.93 -6.22
N THR A 139 7.37 -35.25 -6.09
CA THR A 139 8.09 -36.24 -6.90
C THR A 139 9.06 -37.04 -6.03
N ASP A 140 9.34 -38.29 -6.40
CA ASP A 140 10.30 -39.13 -5.67
C ASP A 140 11.74 -38.72 -6.03
N ALA A 141 12.49 -38.20 -5.06
CA ALA A 141 13.87 -37.75 -5.27
C ALA A 141 14.88 -38.90 -5.34
N ARG A 142 14.47 -40.16 -5.10
CA ARG A 142 15.36 -41.34 -5.14
C ARG A 142 15.64 -41.82 -6.55
N SER A 143 14.71 -41.59 -7.46
CA SER A 143 14.89 -41.85 -8.89
C SER A 143 15.58 -40.67 -9.55
N SER A 144 16.80 -40.87 -10.05
CA SER A 144 17.53 -39.87 -10.84
C SER A 144 17.02 -39.75 -12.29
N ALA A 145 15.85 -40.33 -12.59
CA ALA A 145 15.29 -40.33 -13.94
C ALA A 145 14.83 -38.92 -14.33
N PRO A 146 15.10 -38.47 -15.56
CA PRO A 146 14.70 -37.14 -16.04
C PRO A 146 13.17 -36.95 -16.06
N ASN A 147 12.40 -38.05 -16.11
CA ASN A 147 10.93 -38.05 -16.14
C ASN A 147 10.26 -37.70 -14.80
N ARG A 148 11.02 -37.43 -13.71
CA ARG A 148 10.50 -37.02 -12.38
C ARG A 148 9.24 -37.80 -11.95
N PRO A 149 9.38 -39.08 -11.59
CA PRO A 149 8.23 -39.94 -11.36
C PRO A 149 7.39 -39.50 -10.14
N PRO A 150 6.08 -39.81 -10.15
CA PRO A 150 5.19 -39.51 -9.04
C PRO A 150 5.61 -40.28 -7.77
N PRO A 151 5.24 -39.78 -6.58
CA PRO A 151 5.59 -40.40 -5.31
C PRO A 151 4.91 -41.76 -5.16
N LYS A 152 5.63 -42.72 -4.57
CA LYS A 152 5.11 -44.07 -4.32
C LYS A 152 3.93 -44.02 -3.33
N PRO A 153 2.96 -44.94 -3.41
CA PRO A 153 1.79 -44.94 -2.52
C PRO A 153 2.18 -45.01 -1.04
N TRP A 154 3.23 -45.75 -0.69
CA TRP A 154 3.73 -45.80 0.68
C TRP A 154 4.35 -44.47 1.14
N GLN A 155 4.98 -43.69 0.24
CA GLN A 155 5.50 -42.37 0.60
C GLN A 155 4.35 -41.41 0.89
N LYS A 156 3.28 -41.47 0.09
CA LYS A 156 2.04 -40.70 0.33
C LYS A 156 1.41 -41.07 1.67
N LEU A 157 1.31 -42.36 1.96
CA LEU A 157 0.77 -42.87 3.21
C LEU A 157 1.64 -42.46 4.41
N ALA A 158 2.96 -42.63 4.32
CA ALA A 158 3.88 -42.23 5.38
C ALA A 158 3.86 -40.71 5.62
N TYR A 159 3.76 -39.92 4.54
CA TYR A 159 3.61 -38.47 4.64
C TYR A 159 2.31 -38.10 5.37
N GLY A 160 1.18 -38.68 4.97
CA GLY A 160 -0.11 -38.48 5.64
C GLY A 160 -0.10 -38.95 7.09
N ALA A 161 0.48 -40.11 7.36
CA ALA A 161 0.60 -40.66 8.71
C ALA A 161 1.38 -39.72 9.64
N VAL A 162 2.48 -39.13 9.16
CA VAL A 162 3.29 -38.19 9.97
C VAL A 162 2.61 -36.82 10.09
N THR A 163 2.09 -36.27 9.00
CA THR A 163 1.54 -34.89 8.97
C THR A 163 0.13 -34.78 9.54
N VAL A 164 -0.73 -35.77 9.31
CA VAL A 164 -2.10 -35.82 9.83
C VAL A 164 -2.12 -36.54 11.18
N GLY A 165 -1.71 -37.80 11.19
CA GLY A 165 -1.76 -38.65 12.38
C GLY A 165 -0.74 -38.24 13.44
N GLY A 166 0.50 -37.97 13.03
CA GLY A 166 1.58 -37.58 13.94
C GLY A 166 1.27 -36.26 14.65
N ARG A 167 0.76 -35.24 13.94
CA ARG A 167 0.33 -33.98 14.57
C ARG A 167 -0.80 -34.20 15.58
N TYR A 168 -1.83 -34.98 15.23
CA TYR A 168 -2.92 -35.29 16.18
C TYR A 168 -2.42 -36.05 17.42
N ALA A 169 -1.64 -37.10 17.22
CA ALA A 169 -1.07 -37.90 18.30
C ALA A 169 -0.19 -37.04 19.22
N TRP A 170 0.60 -36.13 18.66
CA TRP A 170 1.42 -35.20 19.43
C TRP A 170 0.56 -34.25 20.26
N THR A 171 -0.48 -33.63 19.66
CA THR A 171 -1.38 -32.73 20.39
C THR A 171 -2.11 -33.45 21.53
N LYS A 172 -2.57 -34.69 21.32
CA LYS A 172 -3.23 -35.48 22.37
C LYS A 172 -2.26 -35.95 23.45
N TRP A 173 -1.03 -36.26 23.07
CA TRP A 173 0.03 -36.58 24.02
C TRP A 173 0.36 -35.39 24.92
N GLU A 174 0.47 -34.19 24.35
CA GLU A 174 0.72 -32.96 25.09
C GLU A 174 -0.44 -32.60 26.02
N GLU A 175 -1.69 -32.68 25.53
CA GLU A 175 -2.90 -32.50 26.35
C GLU A 175 -2.96 -33.52 27.51
N TYR A 176 -2.59 -34.77 27.25
CA TYR A 176 -2.48 -35.80 28.29
C TYR A 176 -1.39 -35.49 29.31
N LEU A 177 -0.21 -35.04 28.89
CA LEU A 177 0.86 -34.68 29.82
C LEU A 177 0.51 -33.45 30.66
N LEU A 178 -0.12 -32.44 30.05
CA LEU A 178 -0.57 -31.24 30.74
C LEU A 178 -1.63 -31.59 31.80
N SER A 179 -2.68 -32.33 31.43
CA SER A 179 -3.73 -32.76 32.36
C SER A 179 -3.19 -33.68 33.47
N ALA A 180 -2.18 -34.52 33.17
CA ALA A 180 -1.52 -35.35 34.18
C ALA A 180 -0.62 -34.54 35.13
N SER A 181 -0.12 -33.38 34.71
CA SER A 181 0.71 -32.48 35.53
C SER A 181 -0.09 -31.50 36.39
N GLU A 182 -1.30 -31.15 35.96
CA GLU A 182 -2.17 -30.18 36.67
C GLU A 182 -2.90 -30.82 37.87
N ASP A 183 -2.91 -32.14 37.99
CA ASP A 183 -3.52 -32.85 39.12
C ASP A 183 -2.64 -32.76 40.40
N TYR A 184 -2.67 -31.59 41.06
CA TYR A 184 -1.92 -31.28 42.29
C TYR A 184 -2.25 -32.20 43.49
N THR A 185 -3.28 -33.03 43.38
CA THR A 185 -3.72 -33.92 44.48
C THR A 185 -2.91 -35.20 44.58
N ARG A 186 -2.16 -35.57 43.53
CA ARG A 186 -1.31 -36.76 43.50
C ARG A 186 0.17 -36.37 43.53
N PRO A 187 1.01 -37.06 44.35
CA PRO A 187 2.45 -36.86 44.28
C PRO A 187 2.96 -37.25 42.89
N GLU A 188 3.68 -36.36 42.23
CA GLU A 188 4.21 -36.59 40.88
C GLU A 188 5.03 -37.88 40.83
N SER A 189 4.64 -38.79 39.94
CA SER A 189 5.41 -40.02 39.74
C SER A 189 6.70 -39.71 38.97
N ALA A 190 7.81 -40.33 39.37
CA ALA A 190 9.10 -40.14 38.69
C ALA A 190 9.04 -40.46 37.18
N ARG A 191 8.10 -41.34 36.76
CA ARG A 191 7.85 -41.66 35.34
C ARG A 191 7.25 -40.48 34.58
N GLN A 192 6.29 -39.75 35.15
CA GLN A 192 5.68 -38.58 34.52
C GLN A 192 6.72 -37.46 34.31
N GLN A 193 7.58 -37.21 35.31
CA GLN A 193 8.66 -36.23 35.17
C GLN A 193 9.67 -36.63 34.07
N LEU A 194 9.99 -37.91 33.96
CA LEU A 194 10.84 -38.40 32.86
C LEU A 194 10.15 -38.24 31.50
N LEU A 195 8.87 -38.58 31.38
CA LEU A 195 8.10 -38.41 30.14
C LEU A 195 8.00 -36.94 29.73
N ALA A 196 7.76 -36.03 30.67
CA ALA A 196 7.72 -34.59 30.41
C ALA A 196 9.09 -34.09 29.90
N ARG A 197 10.19 -34.44 30.57
CA ARG A 197 11.55 -34.07 30.13
C ARG A 197 11.92 -34.65 28.77
N VAL A 198 11.55 -35.90 28.50
CA VAL A 198 11.80 -36.54 27.21
C VAL A 198 10.99 -35.86 26.11
N THR A 199 9.74 -35.48 26.40
CA THR A 199 8.87 -34.76 25.46
C THR A 199 9.43 -33.37 25.14
N GLU A 200 9.89 -32.63 26.15
CA GLU A 200 10.55 -31.33 25.99
C GLU A 200 11.87 -31.43 25.22
N LEU A 201 12.68 -32.46 25.50
CA LEU A 201 13.88 -32.71 24.71
C LEU A 201 13.53 -33.07 23.26
N ALA A 202 12.48 -33.86 23.05
CA ALA A 202 12.03 -34.24 21.72
C ALA A 202 11.50 -33.03 20.92
N SER A 203 10.74 -32.12 21.53
CA SER A 203 10.30 -30.88 20.87
C SER A 203 11.48 -29.97 20.53
N ASN A 204 12.35 -29.70 21.50
CA ASN A 204 13.53 -28.85 21.28
C ASN A 204 14.48 -29.42 20.21
N THR A 205 14.67 -30.75 20.21
CA THR A 205 15.48 -31.40 19.16
C THR A 205 14.79 -31.36 17.81
N HIS A 206 13.45 -31.53 17.74
CA HIS A 206 12.70 -31.36 16.51
C HIS A 206 12.84 -29.94 15.94
N ASP A 207 12.77 -28.90 16.79
CA ASP A 207 12.90 -27.50 16.36
C ASP A 207 14.30 -27.18 15.85
N VAL A 208 15.35 -27.65 16.53
CA VAL A 208 16.75 -27.49 16.08
C VAL A 208 17.00 -28.24 14.77
N LEU A 209 16.45 -29.46 14.63
CA LEU A 209 16.51 -30.20 13.38
C LEU A 209 15.71 -29.49 12.28
N GLY A 210 14.56 -28.91 12.61
CA GLY A 210 13.70 -28.16 11.71
C GLY A 210 14.40 -26.94 11.16
N LEU A 211 14.95 -26.11 12.06
CA LEU A 211 15.74 -24.92 11.73
C LEU A 211 16.96 -25.27 10.88
N SER A 212 17.75 -26.28 11.29
CA SER A 212 18.92 -26.70 10.51
C SER A 212 18.51 -27.25 9.13
N SER A 213 17.38 -27.94 9.04
CA SER A 213 16.82 -28.39 7.76
C SER A 213 16.41 -27.23 6.88
N PHE A 214 15.74 -26.22 7.44
CA PHE A 214 15.32 -25.01 6.76
C PHE A 214 16.50 -24.15 6.29
N LEU A 215 17.57 -24.01 7.09
CA LEU A 215 18.79 -23.32 6.67
C LEU A 215 19.45 -24.00 5.47
N VAL A 216 19.51 -25.34 5.47
CA VAL A 216 19.99 -26.10 4.31
C VAL A 216 19.06 -25.91 3.10
N PHE A 217 17.75 -25.82 3.33
CA PHE A 217 16.78 -25.53 2.29
C PHE A 217 16.99 -24.14 1.67
N LEU A 218 17.30 -23.10 2.45
CA LEU A 218 17.56 -21.77 1.91
C LEU A 218 18.75 -21.75 0.94
N MET A 219 19.74 -22.62 1.13
CA MET A 219 20.91 -22.72 0.26
C MET A 219 20.64 -23.55 -1.01
N ASP A 220 19.99 -24.71 -0.87
CA ASP A 220 19.85 -25.73 -1.92
C ASP A 220 18.45 -25.74 -2.56
N GLY A 221 17.39 -25.49 -1.79
CA GLY A 221 16.02 -25.37 -2.28
C GLY A 221 15.35 -26.70 -2.68
N ARG A 222 15.86 -27.84 -2.17
CA ARG A 222 15.37 -29.20 -2.50
C ARG A 222 14.28 -29.73 -1.57
N TYR A 223 14.43 -29.58 -0.25
CA TYR A 223 13.51 -30.15 0.74
C TYR A 223 13.10 -29.07 1.75
N ARG A 224 11.84 -28.64 1.75
CA ARG A 224 11.34 -27.59 2.64
C ARG A 224 11.25 -28.03 4.11
N THR A 225 10.69 -29.22 4.36
CA THR A 225 10.42 -29.75 5.70
C THR A 225 11.32 -30.93 6.03
N LEU A 226 11.43 -31.24 7.33
CA LEU A 226 12.08 -32.46 7.80
C LEU A 226 11.41 -33.72 7.26
N THR A 227 10.08 -33.73 7.18
CA THR A 227 9.29 -34.87 6.69
C THR A 227 9.59 -35.14 5.22
N ASP A 228 9.69 -34.09 4.40
CA ASP A 228 10.10 -34.18 3.00
C ASP A 228 11.51 -34.75 2.85
N ARG A 229 12.44 -34.35 3.73
CA ARG A 229 13.82 -34.83 3.73
C ARG A 229 13.92 -36.32 4.10
N ILE A 230 13.20 -36.74 5.13
CA ILE A 230 13.18 -38.15 5.58
C ILE A 230 12.56 -39.05 4.51
N LEU A 231 11.44 -38.63 3.92
CA LEU A 231 10.72 -39.40 2.90
C LEU A 231 11.32 -39.24 1.49
N ARG A 232 12.28 -38.32 1.33
CA ARG A 232 12.89 -37.92 0.05
C ARG A 232 11.84 -37.51 -0.99
N LEU A 233 10.86 -36.74 -0.54
CA LEU A 233 9.84 -36.13 -1.38
C LEU A 233 10.30 -34.74 -1.80
N ARG A 234 10.23 -34.44 -3.10
CA ARG A 234 10.66 -33.14 -3.64
C ARG A 234 9.48 -32.44 -4.32
N LEU A 235 9.29 -31.17 -3.99
CA LEU A 235 8.42 -30.29 -4.76
C LEU A 235 9.14 -29.83 -6.03
N THR A 236 8.54 -30.10 -7.18
CA THR A 236 9.05 -29.69 -8.49
C THR A 236 7.95 -29.03 -9.30
N PRO A 237 8.29 -28.09 -10.20
CA PRO A 237 7.29 -27.47 -11.05
C PRO A 237 6.62 -28.52 -11.95
N THR A 238 5.31 -28.39 -12.12
CA THR A 238 4.49 -29.24 -12.99
C THR A 238 4.83 -28.99 -14.47
N SER A 239 5.07 -27.73 -14.84
CA SER A 239 5.46 -27.31 -16.19
C SER A 239 6.72 -26.44 -16.17
N HIS A 240 7.49 -26.50 -17.26
CA HIS A 240 8.67 -25.67 -17.47
C HIS A 240 8.33 -24.20 -17.80
N ALA A 241 7.06 -23.89 -18.05
CA ALA A 241 6.57 -22.57 -18.49
C ALA A 241 5.85 -21.76 -17.40
N THR A 242 5.80 -22.23 -16.15
CA THR A 242 5.22 -21.44 -15.04
C THR A 242 6.23 -20.40 -14.58
N SER A 243 6.36 -19.30 -15.33
CA SER A 243 6.94 -18.07 -14.81
C SER A 243 5.94 -17.46 -13.84
N ARG A 244 6.37 -17.13 -12.62
CA ARG A 244 5.54 -16.45 -11.63
C ARG A 244 5.06 -15.13 -12.22
N GLU A 245 3.76 -14.99 -12.46
CA GLU A 245 3.18 -13.66 -12.56
C GLU A 245 3.32 -13.01 -11.17
N VAL A 246 4.19 -12.01 -11.07
CA VAL A 246 4.24 -11.19 -9.86
C VAL A 246 2.90 -10.45 -9.82
N SER A 247 2.06 -10.72 -8.82
CA SER A 247 0.76 -10.07 -8.69
C SER A 247 0.95 -8.58 -8.42
N PHE A 248 0.99 -7.78 -9.49
CA PHE A 248 1.08 -6.32 -9.44
C PHE A 248 -0.21 -5.67 -8.92
N GLU A 249 -1.22 -6.44 -8.54
CA GLU A 249 -2.52 -5.92 -8.11
C GLU A 249 -2.42 -4.95 -6.94
N TYR A 250 -1.63 -5.27 -5.91
CA TYR A 250 -1.46 -4.38 -4.76
C TYR A 250 -0.70 -3.11 -5.13
N LEU A 251 0.35 -3.22 -5.94
CA LEU A 251 1.12 -2.08 -6.46
C LEU A 251 0.23 -1.18 -7.34
N ASN A 252 -0.57 -1.78 -8.23
CA ASN A 252 -1.47 -1.08 -9.12
C ASN A 252 -2.59 -0.39 -8.33
N ARG A 253 -3.15 -1.04 -7.30
CA ARG A 253 -4.13 -0.40 -6.40
C ARG A 253 -3.50 0.80 -5.68
N GLN A 254 -2.28 0.66 -5.15
CA GLN A 254 -1.57 1.74 -4.47
C GLN A 254 -1.30 2.93 -5.42
N LEU A 255 -0.85 2.66 -6.64
CA LEU A 255 -0.57 3.67 -7.65
C LEU A 255 -1.84 4.42 -8.05
N VAL A 256 -2.95 3.69 -8.26
CA VAL A 256 -4.25 4.28 -8.57
C VAL A 256 -4.75 5.16 -7.41
N TRP A 257 -4.67 4.68 -6.16
CA TRP A 257 -5.10 5.47 -5.01
C TRP A 257 -4.25 6.73 -4.82
N HIS A 258 -2.93 6.62 -4.96
CA HIS A 258 -2.03 7.75 -4.86
C HIS A 258 -2.35 8.79 -5.94
N ALA A 259 -2.42 8.38 -7.21
CA ALA A 259 -2.77 9.26 -8.33
C ALA A 259 -4.16 9.90 -8.16
N PHE A 260 -5.14 9.14 -7.64
CA PHE A 260 -6.48 9.66 -7.34
C PHE A 260 -6.45 10.74 -6.25
N THR A 261 -5.68 10.55 -5.17
CA THR A 261 -5.56 11.55 -4.10
C THR A 261 -4.84 12.81 -4.56
N GLU A 262 -3.79 12.67 -5.37
CA GLU A 262 -3.07 13.79 -5.96
C GLU A 262 -3.99 14.61 -6.88
N PHE A 263 -4.76 13.93 -7.74
CA PHE A 263 -5.79 14.56 -8.56
C PHE A 263 -6.87 15.26 -7.72
N LEU A 264 -7.33 14.64 -6.62
CA LEU A 264 -8.34 15.22 -5.74
C LEU A 264 -7.81 16.47 -5.03
N LEU A 265 -6.54 16.50 -4.63
CA LEU A 265 -5.90 17.67 -4.03
C LEU A 265 -5.83 18.85 -5.00
N PHE A 266 -5.70 18.60 -6.31
CA PHE A 266 -5.80 19.66 -7.32
C PHE A 266 -7.24 20.14 -7.55
N LEU A 267 -8.23 19.26 -7.46
CA LEU A 267 -9.64 19.63 -7.65
C LEU A 267 -10.28 20.27 -6.43
N LEU A 268 -9.90 19.87 -5.22
CA LEU A 268 -10.54 20.30 -3.96
C LEU A 268 -10.51 21.83 -3.75
N PRO A 269 -9.44 22.57 -4.10
CA PRO A 269 -9.41 24.03 -4.04
C PRO A 269 -10.30 24.71 -5.10
N LEU A 270 -10.52 24.07 -6.26
CA LEU A 270 -11.34 24.61 -7.35
C LEU A 270 -12.83 24.44 -7.08
N VAL A 271 -13.18 23.44 -6.28
CA VAL A 271 -14.56 23.12 -5.90
C VAL A 271 -14.89 23.84 -4.60
N GLY A 272 -15.33 25.11 -4.70
CA GLY A 272 -15.69 25.93 -3.55
C GLY A 272 -16.60 25.19 -2.54
N ILE A 273 -16.01 24.76 -1.43
CA ILE A 273 -16.62 23.87 -0.42
C ILE A 273 -17.94 24.45 0.11
N ALA A 274 -18.03 25.78 0.23
CA ALA A 274 -19.24 26.48 0.66
C ALA A 274 -20.41 26.37 -0.35
N ARG A 275 -20.11 26.36 -1.66
CA ARG A 275 -21.09 26.25 -2.74
C ARG A 275 -21.64 24.83 -2.84
N TRP A 276 -20.76 23.83 -2.80
CA TRP A 276 -21.16 22.42 -2.80
C TRP A 276 -21.91 22.03 -1.53
N ARG A 277 -21.52 22.54 -0.36
CA ARG A 277 -22.28 22.32 0.89
C ARG A 277 -23.72 22.87 0.81
N ARG A 278 -23.93 24.06 0.22
CA ARG A 278 -25.28 24.61 0.00
C ARG A 278 -26.08 23.79 -1.03
N ILE A 279 -25.46 23.36 -2.13
CA ILE A 279 -26.13 22.52 -3.14
C ILE A 279 -26.48 21.14 -2.55
N LEU A 280 -25.56 20.52 -1.83
CA LEU A 280 -25.76 19.22 -1.20
C LEU A 280 -26.84 19.28 -0.12
N THR A 281 -26.84 20.29 0.75
CA THR A 281 -27.91 20.44 1.77
C THR A 281 -29.27 20.73 1.14
N ARG A 282 -29.34 21.54 0.06
CA ARG A 282 -30.59 21.78 -0.69
C ARG A 282 -31.09 20.51 -1.38
N THR A 283 -30.21 19.74 -2.01
CA THR A 283 -30.57 18.47 -2.70
C THR A 283 -30.92 17.37 -1.71
N LEU A 284 -30.20 17.25 -0.59
CA LEU A 284 -30.52 16.29 0.47
C LEU A 284 -31.86 16.61 1.15
N ARG A 285 -32.20 17.89 1.37
CA ARG A 285 -33.53 18.30 1.87
C ARG A 285 -34.65 17.96 0.88
N LYS A 286 -34.42 18.19 -0.43
CA LYS A 286 -35.37 17.83 -1.50
C LYS A 286 -35.52 16.31 -1.66
N LEU A 287 -34.43 15.56 -1.57
CA LEU A 287 -34.46 14.09 -1.61
C LEU A 287 -35.14 13.53 -0.36
N ARG A 288 -34.88 14.12 0.81
CA ARG A 288 -35.55 13.73 2.06
C ARG A 288 -37.04 14.07 2.03
N SER A 289 -37.46 15.22 1.51
CA SER A 289 -38.88 15.59 1.40
C SER A 289 -39.61 14.75 0.36
N THR A 290 -38.97 14.40 -0.76
CA THR A 290 -39.53 13.49 -1.78
C THR A 290 -39.57 12.04 -1.30
N PHE A 291 -38.57 11.57 -0.54
CA PHE A 291 -38.58 10.25 0.08
C PHE A 291 -39.63 10.16 1.20
N LEU A 292 -39.77 11.22 2.02
CA LEU A 292 -40.81 11.30 3.05
C LEU A 292 -42.23 11.44 2.47
N SER A 293 -42.39 12.11 1.33
CA SER A 293 -43.68 12.15 0.61
C SER A 293 -44.02 10.81 -0.03
N LEU A 294 -43.02 10.04 -0.47
CA LEU A 294 -43.20 8.71 -1.05
C LEU A 294 -43.45 7.63 0.03
N LEU A 295 -42.93 7.82 1.25
CA LEU A 295 -43.27 7.02 2.43
C LEU A 295 -44.59 7.43 3.11
N GLY A 296 -45.41 8.28 2.48
CA GLY A 296 -46.76 8.62 2.95
C GLY A 296 -46.82 9.40 4.27
N ARG A 297 -45.73 10.05 4.67
CA ARG A 297 -45.62 10.78 5.95
C ARG A 297 -45.41 12.28 5.72
N SER A 298 -46.35 12.92 5.03
CA SER A 298 -46.44 14.38 4.95
C SER A 298 -47.42 14.92 5.98
N LYS A 299 -46.94 15.80 6.87
CA LYS A 299 -47.79 16.76 7.59
C LYS A 299 -48.09 17.90 6.60
N PRO A 300 -49.35 18.35 6.43
CA PRO A 300 -49.66 19.41 5.47
C PRO A 300 -49.07 20.75 5.94
N PRO A 301 -48.63 21.62 5.01
CA PRO A 301 -48.31 23.00 5.33
C PRO A 301 -49.62 23.74 5.65
N SER A 302 -49.67 24.40 6.81
CA SER A 302 -50.73 25.33 7.15
C SER A 302 -50.64 26.55 6.22
N THR A 303 -51.69 26.70 5.42
CA THR A 303 -52.13 27.96 4.83
C THR A 303 -52.62 28.86 5.95
N ASP A 304 -51.92 29.96 6.19
CA ASP A 304 -52.52 31.20 6.68
C ASP A 304 -52.04 32.28 5.69
N ASP A 305 -52.96 32.66 4.80
CA ASP A 305 -52.95 33.97 4.15
C ASP A 305 -53.37 34.97 5.21
N ASP A 306 -52.46 35.84 5.62
CA ASP A 306 -52.80 37.17 6.13
C ASP A 306 -51.70 38.13 5.66
N ASP A 307 -52.10 39.01 4.74
CA ASP A 307 -51.38 40.22 4.36
C ASP A 307 -51.32 41.17 5.58
N ASP A 308 -50.33 40.97 6.44
CA ASP A 308 -49.95 41.94 7.47
C ASP A 308 -48.43 42.10 7.48
N GLU A 309 -47.97 43.35 7.61
CA GLU A 309 -46.56 43.74 7.72
C GLU A 309 -45.87 43.05 8.91
N GLU A 310 -45.39 41.82 8.74
CA GLU A 310 -44.53 41.17 9.71
C GLU A 310 -43.14 41.82 9.66
N LYS A 311 -42.91 42.76 10.58
CA LYS A 311 -41.57 43.09 11.06
C LYS A 311 -40.85 41.78 11.40
N GLY A 312 -40.01 41.32 10.48
CA GLY A 312 -39.28 40.07 10.64
C GLY A 312 -38.55 40.05 11.97
N THR A 313 -38.92 39.10 12.83
CA THR A 313 -38.21 38.84 14.08
C THR A 313 -36.97 38.05 13.75
N GLY A 314 -35.90 38.73 13.30
CA GLY A 314 -34.61 38.08 13.09
C GLY A 314 -34.11 37.43 14.38
N GLU A 315 -33.27 36.40 14.24
CA GLU A 315 -32.71 35.61 15.34
C GLU A 315 -32.07 36.47 16.43
N LEU A 316 -31.54 37.64 16.04
CA LEU A 316 -30.83 38.58 16.90
C LEU A 316 -31.53 39.95 16.95
N SER A 317 -32.86 39.97 16.78
CA SER A 317 -33.69 41.18 16.83
C SER A 317 -33.74 41.85 18.22
N PHE A 318 -33.51 41.10 19.30
CA PHE A 318 -33.54 41.62 20.68
C PHE A 318 -32.35 42.53 21.03
N LEU A 319 -31.31 42.57 20.19
CA LEU A 319 -30.09 43.33 20.46
C LEU A 319 -30.32 44.84 20.24
N PRO A 320 -29.85 45.71 21.14
CA PRO A 320 -29.87 47.15 20.95
C PRO A 320 -29.20 47.57 19.63
N GLU A 321 -29.66 48.66 19.01
CA GLU A 321 -29.12 49.16 17.74
C GLU A 321 -27.63 49.54 17.81
N ARG A 322 -27.12 49.89 19.00
CA ARG A 322 -25.69 50.18 19.21
C ARG A 322 -24.76 48.98 19.07
N THR A 323 -25.29 47.76 19.16
CA THR A 323 -24.49 46.53 19.19
C THR A 323 -24.49 45.87 17.82
N CYS A 324 -23.34 45.50 17.27
CA CYS A 324 -23.30 44.80 15.98
C CYS A 324 -23.73 43.34 16.17
N ALA A 325 -24.84 42.93 15.54
CA ALA A 325 -25.33 41.55 15.69
C ALA A 325 -24.38 40.50 15.06
N ILE A 326 -23.56 40.88 14.08
CA ILE A 326 -22.50 40.00 13.53
C ILE A 326 -21.38 39.83 14.56
N CYS A 327 -20.83 40.92 15.11
CA CYS A 327 -19.80 40.85 16.15
C CYS A 327 -20.29 40.10 17.39
N TYR A 328 -21.54 40.34 17.80
CA TYR A 328 -22.16 39.63 18.92
C TYR A 328 -22.28 38.12 18.66
N ARG A 329 -22.71 37.72 17.46
CA ARG A 329 -22.79 36.30 17.07
C ARG A 329 -21.42 35.64 16.99
N ASP A 330 -20.44 36.34 16.41
CA ASP A 330 -19.09 35.81 16.24
C ASP A 330 -18.37 35.65 17.59
N GLN A 331 -18.65 36.54 18.56
CA GLN A 331 -18.17 36.42 19.95
C GLN A 331 -18.98 35.44 20.82
N ASN A 332 -20.24 35.19 20.45
CA ASN A 332 -21.14 34.32 21.21
C ASN A 332 -21.77 33.27 20.28
N PRO A 333 -20.97 32.34 19.72
CA PRO A 333 -21.48 31.31 18.83
C PRO A 333 -22.41 30.40 19.62
N THR A 334 -23.72 30.55 19.40
CA THR A 334 -24.70 29.61 19.94
C THR A 334 -24.53 28.25 19.25
N SER A 335 -24.86 27.18 19.96
CA SER A 335 -24.61 25.75 19.66
C SER A 335 -25.23 25.20 18.37
N THR A 336 -25.75 26.06 17.51
CA THR A 336 -26.31 25.77 16.19
C THR A 336 -25.39 26.18 15.02
N SER A 337 -24.22 26.77 15.31
CA SER A 337 -23.20 27.07 14.30
C SER A 337 -22.37 25.83 13.94
N THR A 338 -22.19 25.58 12.64
CA THR A 338 -21.38 24.45 12.15
C THR A 338 -19.90 24.65 12.49
N GLU A 339 -19.15 23.56 12.72
CA GLU A 339 -17.74 23.55 13.16
C GLU A 339 -16.79 24.49 12.40
N ALA A 340 -17.10 24.83 11.13
CA ALA A 340 -16.34 25.80 10.34
C ALA A 340 -16.46 27.27 10.81
N ASP A 341 -17.61 27.68 11.37
CA ASP A 341 -17.78 29.04 11.96
C ASP A 341 -16.97 29.14 13.27
N ILE A 342 -16.89 28.05 14.04
CA ILE A 342 -16.12 27.99 15.29
C ILE A 342 -14.62 28.17 15.02
N LEU A 343 -14.10 27.60 13.94
CA LEU A 343 -12.70 27.75 13.53
C LEU A 343 -12.38 29.18 13.07
N ALA A 344 -13.28 29.84 12.34
CA ALA A 344 -13.10 31.24 11.94
C ALA A 344 -13.11 32.20 13.15
N SER A 345 -13.95 31.94 14.16
CA SER A 345 -14.01 32.72 15.41
C SER A 345 -12.78 32.58 16.30
N SER A 346 -12.03 31.48 16.18
CA SER A 346 -10.89 31.18 17.05
C SER A 346 -9.59 31.94 16.73
N ALA A 347 -9.53 32.67 15.61
CA ALA A 347 -8.39 33.52 15.26
C ALA A 347 -8.34 34.84 16.06
N GLY A 348 -9.40 35.20 16.79
CA GLY A 348 -9.50 36.42 17.60
C GLY A 348 -9.82 36.13 19.07
N GLY A 349 -8.82 35.69 19.84
CA GLY A 349 -8.76 35.75 21.32
C GLY A 349 -10.09 35.62 22.08
N GLY A 350 -10.57 34.37 22.25
CA GLY A 350 -11.80 34.06 22.97
C GLY A 350 -11.70 34.23 24.50
N GLY A 351 -12.33 35.27 25.01
CA GLY A 351 -12.77 35.42 26.40
C GLY A 351 -14.14 36.11 26.40
N VAL A 352 -14.94 35.94 27.45
CA VAL A 352 -16.23 36.65 27.59
C VAL A 352 -15.94 38.14 27.81
N VAL A 353 -15.90 38.93 26.74
CA VAL A 353 -15.60 40.37 26.79
C VAL A 353 -16.91 41.14 26.95
N GLY A 354 -16.91 42.16 27.82
CA GLY A 354 -18.10 42.97 28.12
C GLY A 354 -18.70 43.68 26.89
N SER A 355 -19.94 44.15 27.01
CA SER A 355 -20.76 44.72 25.92
C SER A 355 -20.06 45.75 25.02
N ALA A 356 -19.06 46.48 25.54
CA ALA A 356 -18.27 47.47 24.80
C ALA A 356 -17.46 46.89 23.63
N ALA A 357 -17.13 45.58 23.63
CA ALA A 357 -16.39 44.95 22.54
C ALA A 357 -17.27 44.53 21.34
N THR A 358 -18.59 44.62 21.48
CA THR A 358 -19.56 44.29 20.42
C THR A 358 -20.27 45.53 19.86
N ASP A 359 -19.94 46.72 20.35
CA ASP A 359 -20.52 47.97 19.87
C ASP A 359 -20.08 48.28 18.44
N ILE A 360 -20.97 48.92 17.67
CA ILE A 360 -20.74 49.18 16.24
C ILE A 360 -19.57 50.16 16.07
N THR A 361 -18.50 49.69 15.42
CA THR A 361 -17.39 50.50 14.95
C THR A 361 -17.59 50.81 13.47
N ASN A 362 -17.70 52.10 13.13
CA ASN A 362 -18.03 52.61 11.79
C ASN A 362 -19.38 52.07 11.25
N PRO A 363 -20.51 52.74 11.57
CA PRO A 363 -21.85 52.24 11.29
C PRO A 363 -22.22 52.30 9.80
N TYR A 364 -22.67 51.17 9.29
CA TYR A 364 -23.23 51.02 7.94
C TYR A 364 -24.63 50.44 8.04
N GLU A 365 -25.53 50.94 7.19
CA GLU A 365 -26.89 50.44 7.07
C GLU A 365 -27.05 49.51 5.87
N THR A 366 -27.95 48.55 6.05
CA THR A 366 -28.25 47.50 5.09
C THR A 366 -29.39 47.91 4.16
N ILE A 367 -29.28 47.59 2.87
CA ILE A 367 -30.34 47.86 1.89
C ILE A 367 -30.99 46.52 1.51
N PRO A 368 -32.31 46.34 1.65
CA PRO A 368 -33.36 47.35 1.90
C PRO A 368 -33.77 47.56 3.37
N CYS A 369 -33.22 46.82 4.33
CA CYS A 369 -33.82 46.70 5.66
C CYS A 369 -33.39 47.73 6.73
N GLY A 370 -32.46 48.64 6.42
CA GLY A 370 -32.05 49.75 7.28
C GLY A 370 -31.36 49.37 8.59
N CYS A 371 -31.04 48.09 8.81
CA CYS A 371 -30.40 47.61 10.03
C CYS A 371 -28.90 47.96 10.05
N LEU A 372 -28.39 48.34 11.23
CA LEU A 372 -27.02 48.82 11.42
C LEU A 372 -26.03 47.71 11.85
N TYR A 373 -24.84 47.75 11.24
CA TYR A 373 -23.71 46.86 11.51
C TYR A 373 -22.37 47.61 11.37
N CYS A 374 -21.27 47.00 11.81
CA CYS A 374 -19.92 47.50 11.49
C CYS A 374 -19.64 47.33 10.00
N PHE A 375 -18.98 48.33 9.39
CA PHE A 375 -18.56 48.30 7.98
C PHE A 375 -17.88 46.99 7.57
N VAL A 376 -16.81 46.59 8.28
CA VAL A 376 -16.00 45.42 7.94
C VAL A 376 -16.82 44.14 8.00
N CYS A 377 -17.62 43.98 9.05
CA CYS A 377 -18.47 42.81 9.24
C CYS A 377 -19.51 42.67 8.14
N LEU A 378 -20.17 43.77 7.77
CA LEU A 378 -21.21 43.75 6.76
C LEU A 378 -20.61 43.54 5.36
N ALA A 379 -19.54 44.28 5.01
CA ALA A 379 -18.87 44.17 3.72
C ALA A 379 -18.30 42.76 3.48
N GLN A 380 -17.69 42.15 4.49
CA GLN A 380 -17.16 40.78 4.38
C GLN A 380 -18.26 39.74 4.18
N ARG A 381 -19.41 39.88 4.85
CA ARG A 381 -20.54 38.95 4.67
C ARG A 381 -21.19 39.10 3.29
N ILE A 382 -21.29 40.32 2.77
CA ILE A 382 -21.81 40.57 1.41
C ILE A 382 -20.81 40.03 0.35
N ALA A 383 -19.50 40.25 0.53
CA ALA A 383 -18.48 39.79 -0.41
C ALA A 383 -18.40 38.25 -0.47
N ASN A 384 -18.51 37.56 0.67
CA ASN A 384 -18.51 36.10 0.74
C ASN A 384 -19.71 35.42 0.04
N GLU A 385 -20.74 36.18 -0.31
CA GLU A 385 -21.97 35.65 -0.88
C GLU A 385 -22.19 35.97 -2.36
N GLU A 386 -21.21 36.62 -3.02
CA GLU A 386 -21.08 36.78 -4.48
C GLU A 386 -22.41 36.91 -5.24
N GLY A 387 -23.27 37.84 -4.80
CA GLY A 387 -24.52 38.20 -5.48
C GLY A 387 -25.81 37.47 -5.05
N GLU A 388 -25.74 36.42 -4.20
CA GLU A 388 -26.94 35.75 -3.67
C GLU A 388 -27.62 36.54 -2.53
N GLY A 389 -26.86 37.40 -1.83
CA GLY A 389 -27.35 38.31 -0.79
C GLY A 389 -27.48 37.68 0.61
N TRP A 390 -27.05 38.42 1.63
CA TRP A 390 -26.90 37.97 3.01
C TRP A 390 -28.15 38.17 3.84
N PRO A 391 -28.68 37.12 4.54
CA PRO A 391 -29.84 37.28 5.39
C PRO A 391 -29.48 38.11 6.63
N CYS A 392 -30.15 39.24 6.80
CA CYS A 392 -29.97 40.13 7.94
C CYS A 392 -30.33 39.44 9.25
N LEU A 393 -29.43 39.42 10.23
CA LEU A 393 -29.66 38.76 11.52
C LEU A 393 -30.68 39.46 12.42
N ARG A 394 -30.97 40.73 12.14
CA ARG A 394 -31.92 41.54 12.90
C ARG A 394 -33.35 41.39 12.40
N CYS A 395 -33.56 41.33 11.10
CA CYS A 395 -34.90 41.33 10.49
C CYS A 395 -35.17 40.21 9.49
N GLY A 396 -34.19 39.37 9.16
CA GLY A 396 -34.33 38.27 8.21
C GLY A 396 -34.30 38.65 6.73
N ALA A 397 -34.33 39.94 6.38
CA ALA A 397 -34.32 40.39 4.98
C ALA A 397 -32.97 40.12 4.28
N THR A 398 -33.01 39.77 2.99
CA THR A 398 -31.80 39.54 2.19
C THR A 398 -31.14 40.86 1.76
N VAL A 399 -29.93 41.10 2.27
CA VAL A 399 -29.12 42.29 2.03
C VAL A 399 -28.15 42.03 0.89
N LYS A 400 -28.20 42.85 -0.16
CA LYS A 400 -27.28 42.76 -1.30
C LYS A 400 -26.25 43.88 -1.30
N GLU A 401 -26.60 45.03 -0.72
CA GLU A 401 -25.80 46.24 -0.72
C GLU A 401 -25.85 46.89 0.66
N CYS A 402 -24.83 47.69 0.97
CA CYS A 402 -24.74 48.47 2.20
C CYS A 402 -24.26 49.89 1.89
N ARG A 403 -24.72 50.86 2.68
CA ARG A 403 -24.28 52.27 2.58
C ARG A 403 -23.84 52.79 3.95
N PRO A 404 -22.97 53.83 4.00
CA PRO A 404 -22.61 54.47 5.26
C PRO A 404 -23.87 55.01 5.96
N TRP A 405 -23.95 54.84 7.28
CA TRP A 405 -25.07 55.40 8.05
C TRP A 405 -24.82 56.87 8.35
N ASN A 406 -25.69 57.74 7.83
CA ASN A 406 -25.50 59.19 7.89
C ASN A 406 -26.02 59.86 9.19
N GLY A 407 -26.65 59.10 10.10
CA GLY A 407 -27.26 59.63 11.33
C GLY A 407 -28.36 60.68 11.08
N ASP A 408 -28.93 61.24 12.15
CA ASP A 408 -29.90 62.37 12.09
C ASP A 408 -29.20 63.72 11.84
N LEU A 409 -28.20 63.74 10.94
CA LEU A 409 -27.73 65.00 10.38
C LEU A 409 -28.61 65.28 9.17
N ILE A 410 -29.48 66.28 9.29
CA ILE A 410 -30.18 66.87 8.15
C ILE A 410 -29.09 67.26 7.16
N GLU A 411 -28.95 66.51 6.06
CA GLU A 411 -28.14 66.94 4.94
C GLU A 411 -28.69 68.31 4.52
N GLU A 412 -27.94 69.38 4.79
CA GLU A 412 -28.18 70.64 4.11
C GLU A 412 -27.96 70.33 2.63
N THR A 413 -29.06 70.09 1.91
CA THR A 413 -29.03 69.96 0.47
C THR A 413 -28.36 71.21 -0.06
N HIS A 414 -27.08 71.09 -0.40
CA HIS A 414 -26.32 72.18 -0.97
C HIS A 414 -26.97 72.45 -2.32
N ARG A 415 -27.93 73.38 -2.33
CA ARG A 415 -28.66 73.79 -3.53
C ARG A 415 -27.60 74.11 -4.57
N ARG A 416 -27.58 73.31 -5.63
CA ARG A 416 -26.81 73.57 -6.84
C ARG A 416 -27.06 75.01 -7.27
N ARG A 417 -26.11 75.89 -6.99
CA ARG A 417 -26.10 77.23 -7.56
C ARG A 417 -25.53 77.07 -8.97
N ASN A 418 -26.45 76.91 -9.91
CA ASN A 418 -26.18 77.14 -11.33
C ASN A 418 -25.64 78.55 -11.49
N SER A 419 -24.40 78.68 -11.94
CA SER A 419 -23.96 79.83 -12.73
C SER A 419 -22.82 79.38 -13.64
N GLN A 420 -23.17 79.22 -14.91
CA GLN A 420 -22.28 79.45 -16.04
C GLN A 420 -21.62 80.84 -15.93
N ALA A 421 -20.38 80.93 -16.43
CA ALA A 421 -19.54 82.10 -16.77
C ALA A 421 -18.15 81.90 -16.14
N ASP A 422 -17.15 81.49 -16.92
CA ASP A 422 -16.30 82.30 -17.81
C ASP A 422 -15.02 82.78 -17.11
N GLU A 423 -13.92 82.38 -17.74
CA GLU A 423 -12.65 83.08 -17.90
C GLU A 423 -11.68 83.31 -16.71
N GLN A 424 -10.43 83.38 -17.13
CA GLN A 424 -9.15 83.27 -16.41
C GLN A 424 -8.71 84.55 -15.69
N ASP A 425 -7.54 84.45 -15.04
CA ASP A 425 -6.68 85.50 -14.46
C ASP A 425 -7.16 86.14 -13.13
N ARG A 426 -6.37 86.34 -12.07
CA ARG A 426 -4.92 86.23 -11.78
C ARG A 426 -4.70 86.26 -10.24
N PRO A 427 -3.47 86.05 -9.74
CA PRO A 427 -3.16 85.59 -8.38
C PRO A 427 -2.60 86.68 -7.45
N GLN A 428 -1.96 86.25 -6.35
CA GLN A 428 -1.09 86.98 -5.38
C GLN A 428 -1.79 87.34 -4.06
N THR A 429 -1.23 87.25 -2.84
CA THR A 429 0.15 87.21 -2.29
C THR A 429 0.05 86.58 -0.88
N GLY A 430 1.02 85.75 -0.43
CA GLY A 430 2.01 86.09 0.63
C GLY A 430 1.44 86.05 2.07
N LYS A 431 1.98 85.33 3.07
CA LYS A 431 3.38 85.16 3.46
C LYS A 431 3.50 84.08 4.56
N SER A 432 4.51 83.21 4.40
CA SER A 432 5.57 82.72 5.34
C SER A 432 5.21 82.35 6.80
N VAL A 433 5.79 81.32 7.41
CA VAL A 433 7.24 81.19 7.71
C VAL A 433 7.70 79.72 7.65
N GLY A 434 8.78 79.47 6.92
CA GLY A 434 9.53 78.22 6.98
C GLY A 434 10.76 78.35 7.85
N PHE A 435 11.19 77.23 8.45
CA PHE A 435 12.58 77.01 8.79
C PHE A 435 13.15 75.99 7.80
N ALA A 436 14.14 76.47 7.04
CA ALA A 436 15.08 75.73 6.21
C ALA A 436 16.02 74.90 7.11
N ALA A 437 16.87 73.97 6.69
CA ALA A 437 17.39 73.48 5.40
C ALA A 437 17.89 72.04 5.71
N ASP A 438 18.25 71.12 4.83
CA ASP A 438 18.87 71.08 3.49
C ASP A 438 18.46 69.71 2.88
N GLU A 439 17.97 69.62 1.63
CA GLU A 439 18.77 69.36 0.41
C GLU A 439 19.57 68.03 0.50
N LYS A 440 19.40 66.97 -0.31
CA LYS A 440 18.82 66.64 -1.64
C LYS A 440 18.46 65.11 -1.57
N GLU A 441 17.65 64.48 -2.42
CA GLU A 441 17.87 64.19 -3.84
C GLU A 441 16.65 63.45 -4.44
N ALA A 442 16.44 63.73 -5.73
CA ALA A 442 15.99 62.87 -6.81
C ALA A 442 14.70 62.03 -6.66
N LEU A 443 13.68 62.51 -7.38
CA LEU A 443 12.60 61.71 -7.96
C LEU A 443 13.19 60.50 -8.72
N LEU A 444 12.97 59.30 -8.18
CA LEU A 444 13.35 58.04 -8.82
C LEU A 444 12.40 57.79 -9.99
N ARG A 445 12.97 57.81 -11.20
CA ARG A 445 12.35 57.33 -12.43
C ARG A 445 12.60 55.82 -12.50
N GLU A 446 11.51 55.09 -12.67
CA GLU A 446 11.50 53.63 -12.88
C GLU A 446 12.32 53.29 -14.14
N VAL A 447 13.35 52.48 -13.95
CA VAL A 447 14.21 51.92 -15.00
C VAL A 447 14.10 50.42 -14.92
N ASP A 448 13.60 49.79 -15.97
CA ASP A 448 13.49 48.33 -16.06
C ASP A 448 14.88 47.66 -16.00
N PRO A 449 15.07 46.59 -15.21
CA PRO A 449 16.32 45.85 -15.19
C PRO A 449 16.54 45.07 -16.50
N MET A 450 17.77 45.19 -17.00
CA MET A 450 18.34 44.59 -18.21
C MET A 450 18.55 43.07 -18.03
N PRO A 451 18.40 42.23 -19.09
CA PRO A 451 18.52 40.78 -18.98
C PRO A 451 19.97 40.31 -18.83
N GLU A 452 20.22 39.36 -17.93
CA GLU A 452 21.48 38.62 -17.81
C GLU A 452 21.42 37.31 -18.62
N MET A 453 22.48 37.09 -19.41
CA MET A 453 22.75 35.86 -20.17
C MET A 453 23.65 34.91 -19.37
N GLU A 454 23.52 33.63 -19.69
CA GLU A 454 24.21 32.44 -19.14
C GLU A 454 25.74 32.46 -19.32
N ASP A 455 26.48 31.82 -18.40
CA ASP A 455 27.82 31.22 -18.61
C ASP A 455 27.97 30.08 -17.56
N VAL A 456 27.91 28.79 -17.94
CA VAL A 456 29.00 27.90 -18.40
C VAL A 456 30.13 27.71 -17.36
N ASP A 457 30.08 26.58 -16.65
CA ASP A 457 31.16 26.11 -15.76
C ASP A 457 32.33 25.54 -16.58
N VAL A 458 33.55 26.00 -16.25
CA VAL A 458 34.83 25.61 -16.87
C VAL A 458 35.68 24.82 -15.86
N ASP A 459 36.20 23.68 -16.33
CA ASP A 459 37.22 22.84 -15.69
C ASP A 459 38.47 23.61 -15.26
N VAL A 460 39.01 23.30 -14.07
CA VAL A 460 40.41 23.61 -13.72
C VAL A 460 41.06 22.40 -13.06
N ASP A 461 42.15 21.97 -13.68
CA ASP A 461 43.03 20.89 -13.29
C ASP A 461 44.40 21.45 -12.87
N GLN A 462 45.11 20.72 -11.98
CA GLN A 462 46.57 20.69 -11.72
C GLN A 462 47.23 21.24 -10.41
N ARG A 463 48.03 20.33 -9.80
CA ARG A 463 49.35 20.42 -9.07
C ARG A 463 49.37 20.56 -7.54
N GLU A 464 49.80 19.52 -6.79
CA GLU A 464 51.18 19.20 -6.26
C GLU A 464 51.62 20.15 -5.12
N GLU A 465 52.19 19.80 -3.94
CA GLU A 465 52.71 18.62 -3.23
C GLU A 465 52.78 19.01 -1.71
N GLY A 466 52.70 18.05 -0.78
CA GLY A 466 52.83 18.34 0.67
C GLY A 466 52.79 17.09 1.58
N VAL A 467 53.97 16.56 1.86
CA VAL A 467 54.34 15.37 2.66
C VAL A 467 53.91 15.42 4.14
N LEU A 468 53.25 14.36 4.66
CA LEU A 468 53.65 13.48 5.79
C LEU A 468 52.47 12.62 6.30
N GLY A 469 52.71 11.30 6.42
CA GLY A 469 51.67 10.30 6.64
C GLY A 469 51.33 9.96 8.10
N THR A 470 50.28 9.15 8.25
CA THR A 470 50.22 7.88 9.01
C THR A 470 48.78 7.36 9.01
N GLY A 471 48.60 6.03 8.85
CA GLY A 471 47.34 5.34 9.16
C GLY A 471 46.64 4.66 7.98
N HIS A 472 47.00 3.41 7.71
CA HIS A 472 46.39 2.55 6.71
C HIS A 472 45.24 1.73 7.35
N THR A 473 43.99 1.91 6.91
CA THR A 473 42.95 0.87 7.00
C THR A 473 42.07 0.89 5.73
N ARG A 474 41.89 -0.28 5.13
CA ARG A 474 41.17 -0.54 3.87
C ARG A 474 39.66 -0.38 4.07
N GLY A 475 39.04 0.57 3.36
CA GLY A 475 37.62 0.54 3.03
C GLY A 475 37.43 -0.18 1.69
N LEU A 476 36.51 -1.15 1.65
CA LEU A 476 36.10 -1.84 0.42
C LEU A 476 35.05 -1.00 -0.29
N ASP A 477 35.34 -0.67 -1.54
CA ASP A 477 34.48 0.06 -2.47
C ASP A 477 33.43 -0.91 -3.06
N LEU A 478 32.15 -0.66 -2.77
CA LEU A 478 30.99 -1.47 -3.19
C LEU A 478 29.96 -0.61 -3.97
N GLY A 479 30.37 0.54 -4.51
CA GLY A 479 29.47 1.44 -5.23
C GLY A 479 29.32 1.13 -6.71
N GLU A 480 30.36 0.62 -7.36
CA GLU A 480 30.46 0.66 -8.84
C GLU A 480 29.93 -0.61 -9.56
N SER A 481 29.75 -1.72 -8.84
CA SER A 481 29.26 -2.98 -9.44
C SER A 481 27.74 -3.09 -9.55
N LEU A 482 26.97 -2.24 -8.87
CA LEU A 482 25.49 -2.32 -8.87
C LEU A 482 24.84 -1.53 -10.01
N PHE A 483 25.50 -0.48 -10.51
CA PHE A 483 24.99 0.32 -11.62
C PHE A 483 25.33 -0.25 -13.00
N THR A 484 26.41 -1.02 -13.10
CA THR A 484 26.81 -1.70 -14.33
C THR A 484 25.90 -2.89 -14.64
N GLU A 485 25.51 -3.67 -13.62
CA GLU A 485 24.61 -4.82 -13.81
C GLU A 485 23.21 -4.38 -14.29
N SER A 486 22.60 -3.33 -13.74
CA SER A 486 21.28 -2.85 -14.21
C SER A 486 21.28 -2.36 -15.67
N SER A 487 22.42 -1.82 -16.13
CA SER A 487 22.58 -1.35 -17.52
C SER A 487 22.74 -2.49 -18.55
N GLU A 488 23.25 -3.65 -18.12
CA GLU A 488 23.39 -4.83 -18.98
C GLU A 488 22.07 -5.56 -19.22
N TRP A 489 21.17 -5.55 -18.22
CA TRP A 489 19.84 -6.14 -18.36
C TRP A 489 18.91 -5.31 -19.26
N ALA A 490 19.05 -3.99 -19.26
CA ALA A 490 18.33 -3.09 -20.17
C ALA A 490 18.70 -3.32 -21.64
N ARG A 491 19.99 -3.56 -21.93
CA ARG A 491 20.47 -3.91 -23.28
C ARG A 491 19.98 -5.29 -23.74
N ALA A 492 19.91 -6.25 -22.84
CA ALA A 492 19.43 -7.60 -23.15
C ALA A 492 17.92 -7.65 -23.44
N SER A 493 17.13 -6.67 -22.97
CA SER A 493 15.71 -6.55 -23.33
C SER A 493 15.49 -5.92 -24.71
N GLU A 494 16.33 -4.96 -25.12
CA GLU A 494 16.22 -4.31 -26.45
C GLU A 494 16.62 -5.27 -27.59
N GLU A 495 17.65 -6.10 -27.41
CA GLU A 495 18.05 -7.10 -28.42
C GLU A 495 17.00 -8.22 -28.63
N ARG A 496 16.08 -8.42 -27.67
CA ARG A 496 15.03 -9.45 -27.78
C ARG A 496 13.78 -8.94 -28.49
N SER A 497 13.52 -7.63 -28.49
CA SER A 497 12.38 -7.01 -29.18
C SER A 497 12.58 -6.85 -30.69
N GLU A 498 13.80 -6.99 -31.23
CA GLU A 498 14.07 -6.83 -32.67
C GLU A 498 14.01 -8.15 -33.47
N SER A 499 13.62 -9.28 -32.87
CA SER A 499 13.73 -10.62 -33.51
C SER A 499 12.43 -11.44 -33.61
N GLU A 500 11.27 -10.80 -33.59
CA GLU A 500 10.00 -11.46 -33.91
C GLU A 500 9.26 -10.65 -34.98
N ASP A 501 9.38 -11.07 -36.24
CA ASP A 501 8.28 -11.05 -37.22
C ASP A 501 8.60 -11.98 -38.40
N GLU A 502 7.55 -12.66 -38.88
CA GLU A 502 7.43 -13.51 -40.08
C GLU A 502 7.85 -14.99 -39.99
N GLN A 503 6.96 -15.84 -39.44
CA GLN A 503 6.54 -17.03 -40.19
C GLN A 503 5.19 -17.59 -39.72
N SER A 504 4.27 -17.63 -40.68
CA SER A 504 2.90 -18.11 -40.64
C SER A 504 2.77 -19.61 -40.36
N GLU A 505 1.68 -19.96 -39.68
CA GLU A 505 1.19 -21.30 -39.40
C GLU A 505 0.80 -22.05 -40.70
N GLU A 506 1.29 -23.27 -40.87
CA GLU A 506 0.75 -24.27 -41.80
C GLU A 506 0.65 -25.61 -41.03
N TYR A 507 -0.58 -26.11 -40.89
CA TYR A 507 -0.92 -27.37 -40.23
C TYR A 507 -0.87 -28.50 -41.25
N ASP A 508 -0.14 -29.57 -40.96
CA ASP A 508 -0.33 -30.88 -41.60
C ASP A 508 -0.72 -31.90 -40.51
N GLU A 509 -1.99 -32.30 -40.54
CA GLU A 509 -2.48 -33.58 -40.05
C GLU A 509 -1.95 -34.66 -41.00
N ASP A 510 -1.37 -35.75 -40.46
CA ASP A 510 -1.45 -37.14 -40.94
C ASP A 510 -0.30 -37.98 -40.36
N GLU A 511 -0.66 -39.04 -39.62
CA GLU A 511 -0.12 -40.42 -39.71
C GLU A 511 -0.57 -41.23 -38.48
N GLU A 512 -1.75 -41.85 -38.63
CA GLU A 512 -2.10 -43.12 -38.00
C GLU A 512 -1.36 -44.27 -38.72
N GLU A 513 -1.32 -45.42 -38.04
CA GLU A 513 -0.84 -46.75 -38.48
C GLU A 513 0.68 -47.00 -38.51
N GLU A 514 1.17 -47.71 -37.49
CA GLU A 514 1.60 -49.12 -37.62
C GLU A 514 2.25 -49.60 -36.31
N GLY A 515 1.71 -50.69 -35.74
CA GLY A 515 2.20 -51.26 -34.49
C GLY A 515 1.46 -52.54 -34.14
N GLU A 516 1.57 -53.52 -35.04
CA GLU A 516 0.98 -54.85 -34.94
C GLU A 516 1.34 -55.60 -33.65
N GLU A 517 0.33 -56.29 -33.14
CA GLU A 517 0.35 -57.23 -32.02
C GLU A 517 1.30 -58.42 -32.27
N LEU A 518 2.11 -58.76 -31.27
CA LEU A 518 2.63 -60.12 -31.11
C LEU A 518 2.20 -60.67 -29.74
N GLY A 519 0.99 -61.24 -29.73
CA GLY A 519 0.50 -62.20 -28.76
C GLY A 519 0.41 -63.58 -29.42
N GLY A 520 1.00 -64.58 -28.79
CA GLY A 520 1.29 -65.89 -29.39
C GLY A 520 0.12 -66.85 -29.52
N TYR A 521 0.35 -67.98 -30.19
CA TYR A 521 -0.29 -69.26 -29.88
C TYR A 521 0.57 -70.44 -30.34
N ASP A 522 0.65 -71.39 -29.42
CA ASP A 522 1.17 -72.75 -29.48
C ASP A 522 0.22 -73.64 -30.31
N TYR A 523 0.74 -74.54 -31.15
CA TYR A 523 0.08 -75.80 -31.54
C TYR A 523 1.07 -76.78 -32.20
N ASP A 524 1.00 -78.01 -31.70
CA ASP A 524 1.61 -79.28 -32.07
C ASP A 524 1.98 -79.52 -33.56
N GLN A 525 3.21 -80.01 -33.80
CA GLN A 525 3.51 -81.36 -34.32
C GLN A 525 5.01 -81.69 -34.35
#